data_AF-A0A812T856-F1
#
_entry.id   AF-A0A812T856-F1
#
_cell.length_a   1.000
_cell.length_b   1.000
_cell.length_c   1.000
_cell.angle_alpha   90.00
_cell.angle_beta   90.00
_cell.angle_gamma   90.00
#
_symmetry.space_group_name_H-M   'P 1'
#
loop_
_entity.id
_entity.type
_entity.pdbx_description
1 polymer ?
#
loop_
_entity_poly.entity_id
_entity_poly.type
_entity_poly.pdbx_seq_one_letter_code
_entity_poly.pdbx_strand_id
1 'polypeptide(L)'
;MDGKGTRHLDETDVKNIVSTLLGHSRSENSLTRAAACHVLWLSYLESSHSLQRWICEGVLAALLPELQKFPTETPCWALRHIRYVFRSLNEEEHYQLVTLLLVWFCTADDVATQRDLKSVLEILLTAPRATPRVCLHALFDLGKLHMRLLDVHPDISDERAEKIRLVEDLLFLCER
;
A
#
# COMPACT_ATOMS: atom_id res chain seq x y z
N MET A 1 -20.41 -3.75 46.46
CA MET A 1 -19.22 -3.28 45.72
C MET A 1 -19.24 -4.01 44.40
N ASP A 2 -19.87 -3.40 43.40
CA ASP A 2 -20.11 -4.04 42.11
C ASP A 2 -18.86 -3.93 41.26
N GLY A 3 -18.13 -5.04 41.16
CA GLY A 3 -17.06 -5.22 40.20
C GLY A 3 -17.64 -5.14 38.79
N LYS A 4 -17.50 -3.97 38.15
CA LYS A 4 -17.60 -3.86 36.69
C LYS A 4 -16.49 -4.73 36.09
N GLY A 5 -16.81 -5.98 35.81
CA GLY A 5 -15.96 -6.86 35.04
C GLY A 5 -15.77 -6.24 33.66
N THR A 6 -14.60 -5.67 33.41
CA THR A 6 -14.14 -5.39 32.05
C THR A 6 -14.12 -6.74 31.34
N ARG A 7 -15.11 -6.98 30.48
CA ARG A 7 -15.12 -8.13 29.58
C ARG A 7 -13.84 -8.04 28.76
N HIS A 8 -12.87 -8.90 29.05
CA HIS A 8 -11.73 -9.07 28.18
C HIS A 8 -12.24 -9.66 26.87
N LEU A 9 -12.01 -8.95 25.77
CA LEU A 9 -12.24 -9.47 24.43
C LEU A 9 -11.28 -10.65 24.22
N ASP A 10 -11.81 -11.78 23.79
CA ASP A 10 -10.97 -12.91 23.40
C ASP A 10 -10.47 -12.76 21.94
N GLU A 11 -9.58 -13.65 21.50
CA GLU A 11 -9.02 -13.59 20.15
C GLU A 11 -10.11 -13.74 19.05
N THR A 12 -11.19 -14.45 19.34
CA THR A 12 -12.30 -14.66 18.41
C THR A 12 -13.11 -13.37 18.24
N ASP A 13 -13.40 -12.68 19.35
CA ASP A 13 -14.06 -11.38 19.33
C ASP A 13 -13.27 -10.36 18.51
N VAL A 14 -11.95 -10.33 18.69
CA VAL A 14 -11.09 -9.40 17.95
C VAL A 14 -11.04 -9.72 16.46
N LYS A 15 -10.97 -11.01 16.08
CA LYS A 15 -11.07 -11.43 14.68
C LYS A 15 -12.40 -11.02 14.05
N ASN A 16 -13.52 -11.19 14.76
CA ASN A 16 -14.84 -10.77 14.28
C ASN A 16 -14.94 -9.25 14.06
N ILE A 17 -14.39 -8.45 14.98
CA ILE A 17 -14.32 -6.99 14.84
C ILE A 17 -13.51 -6.62 13.61
N VAL A 18 -12.30 -7.17 13.47
CA VAL A 18 -11.43 -6.88 12.33
C VAL A 18 -12.05 -7.34 11.01
N SER A 19 -12.69 -8.50 10.94
CA SER A 19 -13.45 -8.94 9.74
C SER A 19 -14.56 -7.96 9.37
N THR A 20 -15.30 -7.47 10.37
CA THR A 20 -16.36 -6.48 10.17
C THR A 20 -15.78 -5.17 9.62
N LEU A 21 -14.67 -4.71 10.18
CA LEU A 21 -13.99 -3.51 9.72
C LEU A 21 -13.41 -3.67 8.30
N LEU A 22 -12.88 -4.84 7.94
CA LEU A 22 -12.47 -5.17 6.56
C LEU A 22 -13.66 -5.24 5.58
N GLY A 23 -14.85 -5.55 6.08
CA GLY A 23 -16.10 -5.38 5.33
C GLY A 23 -16.37 -3.90 5.05
N HIS A 24 -16.33 -3.07 6.10
CA HIS A 24 -16.61 -1.64 5.99
C HIS A 24 -15.54 -0.82 5.27
N SER A 25 -14.28 -1.27 5.21
CA SER A 25 -13.23 -0.63 4.40
C SER A 25 -13.52 -0.70 2.89
N ARG A 26 -14.47 -1.54 2.49
CA ARG A 26 -14.98 -1.65 1.10
C ARG A 26 -16.33 -0.95 0.91
N SER A 27 -16.80 -0.21 1.90
CA SER A 27 -18.06 0.55 1.78
C SER A 27 -17.97 1.60 0.68
N GLU A 28 -19.06 1.77 -0.06
CA GLU A 28 -19.22 2.88 -1.01
C GLU A 28 -19.23 4.24 -0.29
N ASN A 29 -19.68 4.26 0.97
CA ASN A 29 -19.65 5.47 1.79
C ASN A 29 -18.21 5.79 2.23
N SER A 30 -17.70 6.94 1.76
CA SER A 30 -16.33 7.39 2.01
C SER A 30 -16.01 7.60 3.49
N LEU A 31 -16.98 8.04 4.31
CA LEU A 31 -16.81 8.26 5.74
C LEU A 31 -16.76 6.93 6.50
N THR A 32 -17.70 6.02 6.24
CA THR A 32 -17.72 4.67 6.82
C THR A 32 -16.43 3.94 6.50
N ARG A 33 -16.00 4.03 5.25
CA ARG A 33 -14.74 3.48 4.78
C ARG A 33 -13.55 4.07 5.52
N ALA A 34 -13.41 5.39 5.55
CA ALA A 34 -12.30 6.07 6.24
C ALA A 34 -12.25 5.72 7.73
N ALA A 35 -13.40 5.69 8.41
CA ALA A 35 -13.50 5.30 9.81
C ALA A 35 -13.05 3.84 10.03
N ALA A 36 -13.54 2.91 9.21
CA ALA A 36 -13.14 1.51 9.30
C ALA A 36 -11.64 1.32 9.06
N CYS A 37 -11.07 2.05 8.08
CA CYS A 37 -9.64 2.03 7.81
C CYS A 37 -8.82 2.53 9.01
N HIS A 38 -9.28 3.62 9.63
CA HIS A 38 -8.61 4.23 10.78
C HIS A 38 -8.66 3.33 12.02
N VAL A 39 -9.82 2.71 12.30
CA VAL A 39 -9.94 1.78 13.43
C VAL A 39 -9.08 0.55 13.23
N LEU A 40 -9.03 -0.03 12.02
CA LEU A 40 -8.11 -1.15 11.70
C LEU A 40 -6.65 -0.80 11.99
N TRP A 41 -6.24 0.43 11.68
CA TRP A 41 -4.88 0.91 11.98
C TRP A 41 -4.60 1.00 13.48
N LEU A 42 -5.50 1.65 14.22
CA LEU A 42 -5.34 1.75 15.67
C LEU A 42 -5.32 0.37 16.33
N SER A 43 -6.19 -0.54 15.88
CA SER A 43 -6.19 -1.93 16.34
C SER A 43 -4.86 -2.61 16.02
N TYR A 44 -4.31 -2.44 14.82
CA TYR A 44 -3.02 -3.03 14.44
C TYR A 44 -1.86 -2.60 15.37
N LEU A 45 -1.78 -1.31 15.70
CA LEU A 45 -0.71 -0.77 16.56
C LEU A 45 -0.70 -1.38 17.97
N GLU A 46 -1.88 -1.57 18.54
CA GLU A 46 -2.06 -2.08 19.92
C GLU A 46 -2.16 -3.62 19.99
N SER A 47 -2.04 -4.30 18.85
CA SER A 47 -2.22 -5.75 18.73
C SER A 47 -0.95 -6.55 18.99
N SER A 48 -1.12 -7.80 19.43
CA SER A 48 -0.04 -8.80 19.44
C SER A 48 0.45 -9.10 18.03
N HIS A 49 1.67 -9.61 17.89
CA HIS A 49 2.25 -9.95 16.58
C HIS A 49 1.39 -10.94 15.78
N SER A 50 0.76 -11.93 16.45
CA SER A 50 -0.17 -12.88 15.83
C SER A 50 -1.36 -12.15 15.18
N LEU A 51 -1.95 -11.21 15.91
CA LEU A 51 -3.10 -10.47 15.43
C LEU A 51 -2.72 -9.43 14.37
N GLN A 52 -1.55 -8.79 14.49
CA GLN A 52 -0.99 -7.94 13.44
C GLN A 52 -0.81 -8.69 12.13
N ARG A 53 -0.29 -9.92 12.21
CA ARG A 53 -0.15 -10.81 11.05
C ARG A 53 -1.50 -11.13 10.43
N TRP A 54 -2.50 -11.47 11.24
CA TRP A 54 -3.85 -11.78 10.76
C TRP A 54 -4.54 -10.57 10.13
N ILE A 55 -4.41 -9.37 10.71
CA ILE A 55 -4.88 -8.11 10.12
C ILE A 55 -4.20 -7.88 8.77
N CYS A 56 -2.89 -8.10 8.68
CA CYS A 56 -2.13 -7.97 7.44
C CYS A 56 -2.65 -8.91 6.35
N GLU A 57 -2.86 -10.19 6.67
CA GLU A 57 -3.43 -11.18 5.74
C GLU A 57 -4.83 -10.77 5.26
N GLY A 58 -5.70 -10.31 6.17
CA GLY A 58 -7.04 -9.86 5.82
C GLY A 58 -7.04 -8.62 4.93
N VAL A 59 -6.13 -7.67 5.19
CA VAL A 59 -5.92 -6.49 4.33
C VAL A 59 -5.42 -6.92 2.95
N LEU A 60 -4.38 -7.75 2.86
CA LEU A 60 -3.86 -8.23 1.58
C LEU A 60 -4.93 -8.99 0.78
N ALA A 61 -5.69 -9.87 1.43
CA ALA A 61 -6.78 -10.61 0.79
C ALA A 61 -7.90 -9.70 0.26
N ALA A 62 -8.13 -8.55 0.91
CA ALA A 62 -9.07 -7.55 0.43
C ALA A 62 -8.48 -6.66 -0.69
N LEU A 63 -7.19 -6.36 -0.63
CA LEU A 63 -6.51 -5.44 -1.55
C LEU A 63 -6.10 -6.09 -2.87
N LEU A 64 -5.54 -7.30 -2.83
CA LEU A 64 -4.99 -7.95 -4.01
C LEU A 64 -6.02 -8.15 -5.14
N PRO A 65 -7.26 -8.62 -4.86
CA PRO A 65 -8.26 -8.75 -5.92
C PRO A 65 -8.69 -7.42 -6.53
N GLU A 66 -8.72 -6.35 -5.72
CA GLU A 66 -9.09 -5.01 -6.19
C GLU A 66 -7.97 -4.39 -7.04
N LEU A 67 -6.72 -4.52 -6.60
CA LEU A 67 -5.53 -4.12 -7.36
C LEU A 67 -5.43 -4.85 -8.71
N GLN A 68 -5.84 -6.12 -8.76
CA GLN A 68 -5.83 -6.92 -9.99
C GLN A 68 -6.97 -6.58 -10.95
N LYS A 69 -8.15 -6.21 -10.43
CA LYS A 69 -9.33 -5.88 -11.25
C LYS A 69 -9.30 -4.46 -11.80
N PHE A 70 -8.80 -3.51 -11.00
CA PHE A 70 -8.82 -2.09 -11.33
C PHE A 70 -7.43 -1.47 -11.16
N PRO A 71 -6.49 -1.82 -12.06
CA PRO A 71 -5.10 -1.35 -11.99
C PRO A 71 -4.95 0.14 -12.32
N THR A 72 -6.03 0.87 -12.60
CA THR A 72 -6.02 2.32 -12.83
C THR A 72 -6.85 3.09 -11.80
N GLU A 73 -7.73 2.40 -11.07
CA GLU A 73 -8.66 2.99 -10.10
C GLU A 73 -8.57 2.24 -8.77
N THR A 74 -7.38 2.08 -8.19
CA THR A 74 -7.39 1.59 -6.81
C THR A 74 -7.72 2.75 -5.89
N PRO A 75 -8.69 2.57 -5.00
CA PRO A 75 -9.10 3.66 -4.14
C PRO A 75 -7.96 4.08 -3.20
N CYS A 76 -7.78 5.39 -2.99
CA CYS A 76 -6.80 5.95 -2.06
C CYS A 76 -6.84 5.36 -0.63
N TRP A 77 -7.94 4.71 -0.23
CA TRP A 77 -8.03 3.97 1.03
C TRP A 77 -7.13 2.73 1.07
N ALA A 78 -6.95 2.04 -0.05
CA ALA A 78 -6.10 0.86 -0.17
C ALA A 78 -4.62 1.19 0.08
N LEU A 79 -4.15 2.28 -0.53
CA LEU A 79 -2.78 2.77 -0.38
C LEU A 79 -2.46 3.15 1.06
N ARG A 80 -3.42 3.70 1.81
CA ARG A 80 -3.24 3.99 3.25
C ARG A 80 -3.02 2.71 4.06
N HIS A 81 -3.76 1.65 3.79
CA HIS A 81 -3.60 0.37 4.49
C HIS A 81 -2.24 -0.27 4.27
N ILE A 82 -1.69 -0.17 3.05
CA ILE A 82 -0.38 -0.75 2.73
C ILE A 82 0.72 -0.14 3.61
N ARG A 83 0.66 1.17 3.87
CA ARG A 83 1.60 1.86 4.78
C ARG A 83 1.57 1.35 6.21
N TYR A 84 0.51 0.64 6.60
CA TYR A 84 0.33 0.12 7.95
C TYR A 84 0.78 -1.34 8.05
N VAL A 85 0.32 -2.17 7.11
CA VAL A 85 0.54 -3.61 7.17
C VAL A 85 1.92 -4.03 6.67
N PHE A 86 2.66 -3.13 6.00
CA PHE A 86 3.97 -3.48 5.46
C PHE A 86 4.90 -4.05 6.54
N ARG A 87 4.78 -3.58 7.78
CA ARG A 87 5.58 -4.01 8.94
C ARG A 87 5.47 -5.52 9.23
N SER A 88 4.36 -6.14 8.89
CA SER A 88 4.10 -7.58 9.11
C SER A 88 4.21 -8.43 7.85
N LEU A 89 4.68 -7.87 6.73
CA LEU A 89 4.92 -8.63 5.51
C LEU A 89 6.18 -9.49 5.66
N ASN A 90 6.09 -10.73 5.19
CA ASN A 90 7.27 -11.53 4.89
C ASN A 90 7.92 -11.05 3.57
N GLU A 91 9.09 -11.60 3.24
CA GLU A 91 9.87 -11.16 2.06
C GLU A 91 9.12 -11.35 0.73
N GLU A 92 8.41 -12.47 0.56
CA GLU A 92 7.72 -12.79 -0.68
C GLU A 92 6.45 -11.93 -0.84
N GLU A 93 5.70 -11.70 0.23
CA GLU A 93 4.56 -10.78 0.22
C GLU A 93 5.00 -9.34 -0.05
N HIS A 94 6.13 -8.93 0.53
CA HIS A 94 6.72 -7.63 0.27
C HIS A 94 7.10 -7.49 -1.21
N TYR A 95 7.76 -8.50 -1.78
CA TYR A 95 8.11 -8.53 -3.19
C TYR A 95 6.88 -8.43 -4.10
N GLN A 96 5.86 -9.27 -3.86
CA GLN A 96 4.64 -9.29 -4.65
C GLN A 96 3.89 -7.94 -4.59
N LEU A 97 3.81 -7.34 -3.41
CA LEU A 97 3.15 -6.06 -3.22
C LEU A 97 3.89 -4.94 -3.94
N VAL A 98 5.22 -4.89 -3.84
CA VAL A 98 6.03 -3.89 -4.56
C VAL A 98 5.86 -4.06 -6.07
N THR A 99 5.94 -5.27 -6.61
CA THR A 99 5.72 -5.53 -8.04
C THR A 99 4.35 -5.04 -8.50
N LEU A 100 3.28 -5.33 -7.76
CA LEU A 100 1.93 -4.86 -8.12
C LEU A 100 1.82 -3.33 -8.12
N LEU A 101 2.37 -2.68 -7.10
CA LEU A 101 2.34 -1.22 -6.99
C LEU A 101 3.21 -0.55 -8.04
N LEU A 102 4.33 -1.16 -8.44
CA LEU A 102 5.19 -0.67 -9.53
C LEU A 102 4.47 -0.74 -10.88
N VAL A 103 3.81 -1.85 -11.18
CA VAL A 103 3.00 -1.98 -12.40
C VAL A 103 1.98 -0.85 -12.45
N TRP A 104 1.24 -0.65 -11.37
CA TRP A 104 0.24 0.41 -11.31
C TRP A 104 0.86 1.80 -11.42
N PHE A 105 1.94 2.08 -10.71
CA PHE A 105 2.65 3.36 -10.82
C PHE A 105 3.08 3.62 -12.28
N CYS A 106 3.50 2.58 -13.00
CA CYS A 106 3.92 2.67 -14.39
C CYS A 106 2.77 2.81 -15.40
N THR A 107 1.54 2.44 -15.02
CA THR A 107 0.35 2.51 -15.89
C THR A 107 -0.64 3.59 -15.47
N ALA A 108 -0.40 4.30 -14.37
CA ALA A 108 -1.27 5.37 -13.90
C ALA A 108 -1.22 6.58 -14.85
N ASP A 109 -2.39 6.97 -15.34
CA ASP A 109 -2.53 8.06 -16.30
C ASP A 109 -2.41 9.44 -15.65
N ASP A 110 -2.79 9.58 -14.38
CA ASP A 110 -2.78 10.86 -13.67
C ASP A 110 -1.65 10.95 -12.63
N VAL A 111 -1.14 12.17 -12.46
CA VAL A 111 -0.05 12.47 -11.52
C VAL A 111 -0.47 12.30 -10.06
N ALA A 112 -1.74 12.53 -9.71
CA ALA A 112 -2.18 12.46 -8.32
C ALA A 112 -2.08 11.01 -7.80
N THR A 113 -2.56 10.05 -8.58
CA THR A 113 -2.41 8.61 -8.32
C THR A 113 -0.94 8.20 -8.26
N GLN A 114 -0.10 8.66 -9.19
CA GLN A 114 1.33 8.39 -9.16
C GLN A 114 2.01 8.94 -7.89
N ARG A 115 1.62 10.12 -7.39
CA ARG A 115 2.14 10.66 -6.13
C ARG A 115 1.76 9.81 -4.93
N ASP A 116 0.51 9.37 -4.84
CA ASP A 116 0.05 8.52 -3.75
C ASP A 116 0.78 7.18 -3.75
N LEU A 117 0.95 6.58 -4.94
CA LEU A 117 1.70 5.35 -5.16
C LEU A 117 3.18 5.51 -4.82
N LYS A 118 3.82 6.58 -5.30
CA LYS A 118 5.21 6.90 -4.98
C LYS A 118 5.42 6.88 -3.48
N SER A 119 4.60 7.60 -2.72
CA SER A 119 4.77 7.68 -1.26
C SER A 119 4.63 6.32 -0.57
N VAL A 120 3.83 5.38 -1.12
CA VAL A 120 3.79 3.99 -0.61
C VAL A 120 5.04 3.21 -1.02
N LEU A 121 5.44 3.31 -2.29
CA LEU A 121 6.65 2.65 -2.81
C LEU A 121 7.91 3.10 -2.07
N GLU A 122 8.04 4.38 -1.73
CA GLU A 122 9.15 4.90 -0.93
C GLU A 122 9.26 4.17 0.43
N ILE A 123 8.13 3.95 1.11
CA ILE A 123 8.09 3.24 2.40
C ILE A 123 8.51 1.78 2.23
N LEU A 124 8.06 1.13 1.17
CA LEU A 124 8.35 -0.29 0.91
C LEU A 124 9.82 -0.49 0.48
N LEU A 125 10.30 0.33 -0.45
CA LEU A 125 11.67 0.25 -0.98
C LEU A 125 12.73 0.63 0.04
N THR A 126 12.41 1.49 1.01
CA THR A 126 13.33 1.85 2.12
C THR A 126 13.14 0.99 3.36
N ALA A 127 12.23 0.00 3.34
CA ALA A 127 12.03 -0.88 4.48
C ALA A 127 13.29 -1.73 4.72
N PRO A 128 13.67 -2.03 5.98
CA PRO A 128 14.86 -2.84 6.30
C PRO A 128 14.89 -4.25 5.67
N ARG A 129 13.73 -4.73 5.22
CA ARG A 129 13.52 -6.02 4.55
C ARG A 129 13.40 -5.92 3.02
N ALA A 130 13.64 -4.75 2.44
CA ALA A 130 13.72 -4.61 0.99
C ALA A 130 14.96 -5.38 0.53
N THR A 131 14.73 -6.53 -0.12
CA THR A 131 15.82 -7.37 -0.60
C THR A 131 16.40 -6.79 -1.89
N PRO A 132 17.66 -7.12 -2.25
CA PRO A 132 18.23 -6.71 -3.53
C PRO A 132 17.35 -7.08 -4.74
N ARG A 133 16.61 -8.20 -4.63
CA ARG A 133 15.63 -8.63 -5.65
C ARG A 133 14.51 -7.62 -5.86
N VAL A 134 13.98 -7.02 -4.79
CA VAL A 134 12.94 -5.98 -4.84
C VAL A 134 13.50 -4.74 -5.56
N CYS A 135 14.67 -4.25 -5.14
CA CYS A 135 15.28 -3.05 -5.71
C CYS A 135 15.65 -3.24 -7.19
N LEU A 136 16.22 -4.39 -7.58
CA LEU A 136 16.53 -4.68 -8.98
C LEU A 136 15.29 -4.72 -9.87
N HIS A 137 14.20 -5.30 -9.39
CA HIS A 137 12.93 -5.31 -10.12
C HIS A 137 12.39 -3.88 -10.30
N ALA A 138 12.42 -3.08 -9.23
CA ALA A 138 12.03 -1.68 -9.27
C ALA A 138 12.87 -0.85 -10.25
N LEU A 139 14.20 -0.98 -10.20
CA LEU A 139 15.11 -0.31 -11.14
C LEU A 139 14.78 -0.61 -12.60
N PHE A 140 14.47 -1.88 -12.89
CA PHE A 140 14.17 -2.30 -14.26
C PHE A 140 12.87 -1.68 -14.79
N ASP A 141 11.78 -1.73 -14.02
CA ASP A 141 10.49 -1.20 -14.46
C ASP A 141 10.46 0.33 -14.48
N LEU A 142 11.02 0.97 -13.45
CA LEU A 142 11.14 2.42 -13.39
C LEU A 142 12.07 2.95 -14.48
N GLY A 143 13.19 2.27 -14.76
CA GLY A 143 14.12 2.67 -15.82
C GLY A 143 13.47 2.62 -17.21
N LYS A 144 12.66 1.59 -17.48
CA LYS A 144 11.86 1.53 -18.72
C LYS A 144 10.84 2.65 -18.82
N LEU A 145 10.20 3.02 -17.72
CA LEU A 145 9.27 4.14 -17.70
C LEU A 145 9.99 5.47 -17.92
N HIS A 146 11.12 5.68 -17.25
CA HIS A 146 11.95 6.88 -17.41
C HIS A 146 12.40 7.09 -18.86
N MET A 147 12.93 6.06 -19.51
CA MET A 147 13.32 6.13 -20.93
C MET A 147 12.14 6.50 -21.84
N ARG A 148 10.97 5.89 -21.63
CA ARG A 148 9.74 6.24 -22.38
C ARG A 148 9.31 7.69 -22.14
N LEU A 149 9.44 8.16 -20.91
CA LEU A 149 9.14 9.54 -20.54
C LEU A 149 10.16 10.54 -21.08
N LEU A 150 11.35 10.12 -21.51
CA LEU A 150 12.36 10.99 -22.12
C LEU A 150 12.30 11.01 -23.66
N ASP A 151 11.88 9.90 -24.29
CA ASP A 151 11.93 9.70 -25.76
C ASP A 151 10.95 10.59 -26.58
N VAL A 152 9.96 11.21 -25.94
CA VAL A 152 8.96 12.07 -26.61
C VAL A 152 9.49 13.51 -26.75
N HIS A 153 9.21 14.19 -27.87
CA HIS A 153 9.62 15.56 -28.27
C HIS A 153 9.82 16.62 -27.14
N PRO A 154 10.64 17.69 -27.39
CA PRO A 154 11.25 18.55 -26.37
C PRO A 154 10.31 19.53 -25.64
N ASP A 155 9.04 19.63 -26.02
CA ASP A 155 8.05 20.38 -25.23
C ASP A 155 7.59 19.50 -24.06
N ILE A 156 8.29 19.64 -22.93
CA ILE A 156 7.93 18.97 -21.69
C ILE A 156 6.80 19.76 -21.04
N SER A 157 5.60 19.18 -20.99
CA SER A 157 4.52 19.72 -20.16
C SER A 157 4.90 19.64 -18.68
N ASP A 158 4.37 20.56 -17.86
CA ASP A 158 4.57 20.55 -16.39
C ASP A 158 4.19 19.18 -15.79
N GLU A 159 3.14 18.56 -16.33
CA GLU A 159 2.69 17.23 -15.93
C GLU A 159 3.76 16.16 -16.22
N ARG A 160 4.34 16.16 -17.42
CA ARG A 160 5.40 15.21 -17.79
C ARG A 160 6.67 15.42 -16.98
N ALA A 161 7.06 16.68 -16.76
CA ALA A 161 8.19 17.03 -15.89
C ALA A 161 7.99 16.46 -14.48
N GLU A 162 6.77 16.56 -13.95
CA GLU A 162 6.44 15.97 -12.65
C GLU A 162 6.52 14.44 -12.68
N LYS A 163 5.96 13.77 -13.69
CA LYS A 163 6.08 12.30 -13.80
C LYS A 163 7.54 11.84 -13.82
N ILE A 164 8.40 12.55 -14.56
CA ILE A 164 9.85 12.28 -14.60
C ILE A 164 10.45 12.40 -13.19
N ARG A 165 10.17 13.50 -12.47
CA ARG A 165 10.66 13.69 -11.08
C ARG A 165 10.22 12.55 -10.15
N LEU A 166 8.96 12.14 -10.24
CA LEU A 166 8.43 11.05 -9.40
C LEU A 166 9.18 9.72 -9.65
N VAL A 167 9.52 9.44 -10.91
CA VAL A 167 10.27 8.23 -11.30
C VAL A 167 11.73 8.33 -10.85
N GLU A 168 12.37 9.48 -11.05
CA GLU A 168 13.77 9.72 -10.66
C GLU A 168 13.97 9.57 -9.15
N ASP A 169 13.05 10.10 -8.34
CA ASP A 169 13.08 9.93 -6.88
C ASP A 169 13.06 8.44 -6.48
N LEU A 170 12.21 7.64 -7.12
CA LEU A 170 12.12 6.20 -6.82
C LEU A 170 13.35 5.43 -7.32
N LEU A 171 13.88 5.77 -8.50
CA LEU A 171 15.13 5.21 -9.02
C LEU A 171 16.28 5.44 -8.05
N PHE A 172 16.43 6.68 -7.57
CA PHE A 172 17.46 7.04 -6.60
C PHE A 172 17.37 6.21 -5.32
N LEU A 173 16.17 5.88 -4.85
CA LEU A 173 16.01 5.04 -3.65
C LEU A 173 16.46 3.60 -3.88
N CYS A 174 16.32 3.06 -5.09
CA CYS A 174 16.74 1.70 -5.39
C CYS A 174 18.25 1.53 -5.61
N GLU A 175 18.98 2.63 -5.81
CA GLU A 175 20.44 2.64 -5.98
C GLU A 175 21.23 2.73 -4.66
N ARG A 176 20.54 2.95 -3.53
CA ARG A 176 21.14 3.06 -2.19
C ARG A 176 21.24 1.71 -1.50
#